data_AF-A0A607TEQ0-F1
#
_entry.id   AF-A0A607TEQ0-F1
#
_cell.length_a   1.000
_cell.length_b   1.000
_cell.length_c   1.000
_cell.angle_alpha   90.00
_cell.angle_beta   90.00
_cell.angle_gamma   90.00
#
_symmetry.space_group_name_H-M   'P 1'
#
loop_
_entity.id
_entity.type
_entity.pdbx_description
1 polymer ?
#
loop_
_entity_poly.entity_id
_entity_poly.type
_entity_poly.pdbx_seq_one_letter_code
_entity_poly.pdbx_strand_id
1 'polypeptide(L)' 'MNTLFALVMTVFLTSGETQDVVTGIYNSESECKAAAIEQKVAGECFPVEKFIRPVDEEIPADLTGENHENKMWLPPLQ' A
#
# COMPACT_ATOMS: atom_id res chain seq x y z
N MET A 1 8.72 -20.51 -2.86
CA MET A 1 8.07 -19.19 -2.67
C MET A 1 9.17 -18.16 -2.76
N ASN A 2 9.00 -17.11 -3.57
CA ASN A 2 9.97 -16.02 -3.66
C ASN A 2 9.53 -14.95 -2.67
N THR A 3 10.34 -14.73 -1.62
CA THR A 3 10.07 -13.69 -0.63
C THR A 3 10.41 -12.32 -1.22
N LEU A 4 9.43 -11.43 -1.23
CA LEU A 4 9.61 -10.03 -1.62
C LEU A 4 10.09 -9.20 -0.43
N PHE A 5 10.80 -8.11 -0.70
CA PHE A 5 11.33 -7.19 0.32
C PHE A 5 10.81 -5.77 0.10
N ALA A 6 10.21 -5.16 1.11
CA ALA A 6 9.77 -3.77 1.11
C ALA A 6 10.84 -2.87 1.71
N LEU A 7 11.14 -1.75 1.04
CA LEU A 7 11.89 -0.64 1.64
C LEU A 7 10.93 0.23 2.43
N VAL A 8 11.14 0.33 3.73
CA VAL A 8 10.26 1.05 4.67
C VAL A 8 11.02 2.22 5.26
N MET A 9 10.43 3.40 5.23
CA MET A 9 10.96 4.63 5.82
C MET A 9 9.97 5.17 6.85
N THR A 10 10.46 5.61 8.00
CA THR A 10 9.65 6.30 8.98
C THR A 10 9.59 7.80 8.66
N VAL A 11 8.38 8.34 8.51
CA VAL A 11 8.14 9.77 8.35
C VAL A 11 7.58 10.37 9.64
N PHE A 12 7.94 11.62 9.90
CA PHE A 12 7.41 12.41 11.01
C PHE A 12 6.37 13.37 10.47
N LEU A 13 5.13 13.21 10.91
CA LEU A 13 4.03 14.08 10.52
C LEU A 13 4.06 15.37 11.33
N THR A 14 3.48 16.44 10.78
CA THR A 14 3.34 17.72 11.49
C THR A 14 2.39 17.63 12.68
N SER A 15 1.60 16.55 12.79
CA SER A 15 0.81 16.19 13.98
C SER A 15 1.67 15.71 15.16
N GLY A 16 2.94 15.39 14.93
CA GLY A 16 3.84 14.77 15.92
C GLY A 16 3.81 13.24 15.92
N GLU A 17 2.99 12.62 15.06
CA GLU A 17 2.94 11.18 14.87
C GLU A 17 4.03 10.70 13.93
N THR A 18 4.51 9.47 14.13
CA THR A 18 5.39 8.77 13.21
C THR A 18 4.61 7.74 12.41
N GLN A 19 4.91 7.64 11.12
CA GLN A 19 4.30 6.64 10.25
C GLN A 19 5.37 5.92 9.44
N ASP A 20 5.27 4.60 9.37
CA ASP A 20 6.10 3.80 8.49
C ASP A 20 5.45 3.70 7.11
N VAL A 21 6.18 4.11 6.08
CA VAL A 21 5.70 4.10 4.69
C VAL A 21 6.59 3.20 3.83
N VAL A 22 5.96 2.42 2.96
CA VAL A 22 6.65 1.60 1.96
C VAL A 22 7.00 2.49 0.77
N THR A 23 8.28 2.60 0.45
CA THR A 23 8.77 3.39 -0.69
C THR A 23 9.06 2.53 -1.92
N GLY A 24 9.19 1.20 -1.77
CA GLY A 24 9.36 0.26 -2.88
C GLY A 24 9.33 -1.21 -2.44
N ILE A 25 9.10 -2.11 -3.41
CA ILE A 25 9.11 -3.57 -3.23
C ILE A 25 10.07 -4.20 -4.24
N TYR A 26 10.90 -5.14 -3.78
CA TYR A 26 12.02 -5.73 -4.53
C TYR A 26 12.03 -7.26 -4.41
N ASN A 27 12.68 -7.94 -5.36
CA ASN A 27 12.72 -9.40 -5.42
C ASN A 27 13.77 -10.01 -4.46
N SER A 28 14.69 -9.19 -3.95
CA SER A 28 15.70 -9.60 -2.97
C SER A 28 16.04 -8.49 -1.98
N GLU A 29 16.56 -8.87 -0.82
CA GLU A 29 17.03 -7.92 0.19
C GLU A 29 18.20 -7.07 -0.33
N SER A 30 19.07 -7.66 -1.15
CA SER A 30 20.22 -6.97 -1.76
C SER A 30 19.78 -5.85 -2.70
N GLU A 31 18.79 -6.12 -3.56
CA GLU A 31 18.20 -5.10 -4.44
C GLU A 31 17.55 -3.98 -3.63
N CYS A 32 16.81 -4.32 -2.58
CA CYS A 32 16.20 -3.34 -1.69
C CYS A 32 17.24 -2.41 -1.03
N LYS A 33 18.34 -2.98 -0.51
CA LYS A 33 19.42 -2.20 0.13
C LYS A 33 20.15 -1.31 -0.88
N ALA A 34 20.41 -1.81 -2.09
CA ALA A 34 21.01 -1.02 -3.15
C ALA A 34 20.13 0.17 -3.53
N ALA A 35 18.82 -0.06 -3.68
CA ALA A 35 17.85 0.98 -3.97
C ALA A 35 17.76 2.02 -2.84
N ALA A 36 17.83 1.61 -1.57
CA ALA A 36 17.85 2.54 -0.43
C ALA A 36 19.04 3.52 -0.50
N ILE A 37 20.23 3.01 -0.84
CA ILE A 37 21.44 3.82 -1.02
C ILE A 37 21.30 4.75 -2.23
N GLU A 38 20.84 4.23 -3.37
CA GLU A 38 20.70 4.98 -4.61
C GLU A 38 19.67 6.12 -4.48
N GLN A 39 18.51 5.82 -3.88
CA GLN A 39 17.43 6.78 -3.67
C GLN A 39 17.69 7.69 -2.46
N LYS A 40 18.77 7.46 -1.70
CA LYS A 40 19.12 8.17 -0.47
C LYS A 40 17.99 8.16 0.56
N VAL A 41 17.29 7.03 0.65
CA VAL A 41 16.19 6.81 1.59
C VAL A 41 16.78 6.27 2.89
N ALA A 42 16.53 6.95 4.00
CA ALA A 42 16.86 6.48 5.34
C ALA A 42 15.82 5.44 5.79
N GLY A 43 15.86 4.25 5.19
CA GLY A 43 14.90 3.18 5.40
C GLY A 43 15.55 1.81 5.55
N GLU A 44 14.75 0.85 6.00
CA GLU A 44 15.15 -0.55 6.22
C GLU A 44 14.37 -1.49 5.31
N CYS A 45 14.97 -2.64 5.00
CA CYS A 45 14.40 -3.64 4.11
C CYS A 45 13.79 -4.78 4.91
N PHE A 46 12.49 -5.03 4.71
CA PHE A 46 11.80 -6.10 5.41
C PHE A 46 11.05 -7.05 4.49
N PRO A 47 10.95 -8.35 4.82
CA PRO A 47 10.19 -9.30 4.01
C PRO A 47 8.69 -9.00 4.04
N VAL A 48 8.07 -8.85 2.86
CA VAL A 48 6.67 -8.39 2.68
C VAL A 48 5.65 -9.28 3.39
N GLU A 49 5.92 -10.58 3.45
CA GLU A 49 5.10 -11.59 4.12
C GLU A 49 4.87 -11.29 5.62
N LYS A 50 5.69 -10.41 6.23
CA LYS A 50 5.53 -9.98 7.62
C LYS A 50 4.67 -8.72 7.79
N PHE A 51 4.35 -7.98 6.72
CA PHE A 51 3.69 -6.67 6.78
C PHE A 51 2.35 -6.62 6.06
N ILE A 52 2.27 -7.27 4.90
CA ILE A 52 1.03 -7.33 4.12
C ILE A 52 0.33 -8.62 4.50
N ARG A 53 -0.72 -8.50 5.33
CA ARG A 53 -1.70 -9.58 5.46
C ARG A 53 -2.25 -9.81 4.05
N PRO A 54 -2.24 -11.04 3.49
CA PRO A 54 -3.05 -11.32 2.31
C PRO A 54 -4.48 -11.00 2.71
N VAL A 55 -4.99 -9.87 2.25
CA VAL A 55 -6.36 -9.51 2.51
C VAL A 55 -7.15 -10.12 1.39
N ASP A 56 -7.74 -11.29 1.66
CA ASP A 56 -8.65 -11.96 0.74
C ASP A 56 -9.91 -11.10 0.43
N GLU A 57 -10.04 -9.92 1.07
CA GLU A 57 -11.23 -9.06 1.07
C GLU A 57 -10.97 -7.56 0.77
N GLU A 58 -9.74 -7.12 0.46
CA GLU A 58 -9.53 -5.72 0.06
C GLU A 58 -9.84 -5.54 -1.43
N ILE A 59 -10.86 -4.73 -1.69
CA ILE A 59 -11.25 -4.29 -3.01
C ILE A 59 -10.34 -3.10 -3.38
N PRO A 60 -9.49 -3.17 -4.43
CA PRO A 60 -8.72 -2.02 -4.87
C PRO A 60 -9.65 -0.83 -5.14
N ALA A 61 -9.24 0.37 -4.72
CA ALA A 61 -10.08 1.57 -4.72
C ALA A 61 -10.75 1.87 -6.08
N ASP A 62 -10.14 1.45 -7.19
CA ASP A 62 -10.67 1.58 -8.55
C ASP A 62 -11.92 0.71 -8.83
N LEU A 63 -12.19 -0.32 -8.01
CA LEU A 63 -13.38 -1.17 -8.13
C LEU A 63 -14.59 -0.61 -7.37
N THR A 64 -14.47 0.57 -6.75
CA THR A 64 -15.61 1.29 -6.13
C THR A 64 -16.31 2.23 -7.11
N GLY A 65 -16.24 1.93 -8.41
CA GLY A 65 -17.03 2.59 -9.44
C GLY A 65 -18.52 2.36 -9.22
N GLU A 66 -19.21 3.42 -8.77
CA GLU A 66 -20.66 3.46 -8.65
C GLU A 66 -21.32 3.08 -9.99
N ASN A 67 -21.98 1.93 -10.02
CA ASN A 67 -22.93 1.54 -11.05
C ASN A 67 -24.18 2.43 -10.97
N HIS A 68 -24.07 3.63 -11.53
CA HIS A 68 -25.15 4.60 -11.74
C HIS A 68 -26.20 4.18 -12.79
N GLU A 69 -26.53 2.88 -12.88
CA GLU A 69 -27.50 2.34 -13.86
C GLU A 69 -28.60 1.50 -13.21
N ASN A 70 -29.14 1.94 -12.05
CA ASN A 70 -30.47 1.45 -11.63
C ASN A 70 -31.28 2.41 -10.72
N LYS A 71 -31.16 3.73 -10.88
CA LYS A 71 -32.01 4.71 -10.15
C LYS A 71 -33.14 5.29 -11.01
N MET A 72 -33.57 4.56 -12.05
CA MET A 72 -34.68 4.98 -12.91
C MET A 72 -35.85 4.03 -12.80
N TRP A 73 -36.43 3.87 -11.60
CA TRP A 73 -37.86 3.53 -11.38
C TRP A 73 -38.17 3.37 -9.88
N LEU A 74 -38.33 4.47 -9.17
CA LEU A 74 -39.23 4.51 -8.01
C LEU A 74 -40.14 5.73 -8.19
N PRO A 75 -41.46 5.57 -8.35
CA PRO A 75 -42.36 6.72 -8.31
C PRO A 75 -42.38 7.29 -6.88
N PRO A 76 -42.51 8.62 -6.72
CA PRO A 76 -42.63 9.22 -5.40
C PRO A 76 -43.96 8.78 -4.77
N LEU A 77 -43.93 8.45 -3.48
CA LEU A 77 -45.13 8.29 -2.67
C LEU A 77 -45.82 9.65 -2.52
N GLN A 78 -46.85 9.89 -3.32
CA GLN A 78 -48.00 10.77 -3.07
C GLN A 78 -49.13 10.48 -4.04
#